data_AF-A0A519PXK8-F1
#
_entry.id   AF-A0A519PXK8-F1
#
_cell.length_a   1.000
_cell.length_b   1.000
_cell.length_c   1.000
_cell.angle_alpha   90.00
_cell.angle_beta   90.00
_cell.angle_gamma   90.00
#
_symmetry.space_group_name_H-M   'P 1'
#
loop_
_entity.id
_entity.type
_entity.pdbx_description
1 polymer ?
#
loop_
_entity_poly.entity_id
_entity_poly.type
_entity_poly.pdbx_seq_one_letter_code
_entity_poly.pdbx_strand_id
1 'polypeptide(L)' 'QDFIRNVRDVFERAAMAGETAVLLTGPAIRPYVRSIIERFRGQTTVMSQNEVHPRARLRTIGQV' A
#
# COMPACT_ATOMS: atom_id res chain seq x y z
N GLN A 1 -7.97 -0.13 -15.35
CA GLN A 1 -6.74 -0.97 -15.29
C GLN A 1 -5.57 -0.19 -14.67
N ASP A 2 -5.66 1.14 -14.65
CA ASP A 2 -4.60 2.07 -14.22
C ASP A 2 -4.22 1.95 -12.76
N PHE A 3 -5.18 1.67 -11.86
CA PHE A 3 -4.89 1.44 -10.45
C PHE A 3 -3.82 0.35 -10.24
N ILE A 4 -3.96 -0.81 -10.90
CA ILE A 4 -2.99 -1.92 -10.77
C ILE A 4 -1.61 -1.49 -11.27
N ARG A 5 -1.56 -0.76 -12.38
CA ARG A 5 -0.30 -0.24 -12.94
C ARG A 5 0.35 0.74 -11.96
N ASN A 6 -0.40 1.74 -11.48
CA ASN A 6 0.10 2.75 -10.54
C ASN A 6 0.63 2.12 -9.24
N VAL A 7 -0.08 1.14 -8.67
CA VAL A 7 0.41 0.43 -7.47
C VAL A 7 1.74 -0.29 -7.77
N ARG A 8 1.85 -0.98 -8.92
CA ARG A 8 3.11 -1.65 -9.28
C ARG A 8 4.25 -0.64 -9.38
N ASP A 9 4.05 0.43 -10.12
CA ASP A 9 5.08 1.44 -10.39
C ASP A 9 5.56 2.12 -9.10
N VAL A 10 4.62 2.52 -8.21
CA VAL A 10 4.96 3.17 -6.94
C VAL A 10 5.79 2.25 -6.04
N PHE A 11 5.38 1.00 -5.91
CA PHE A 11 6.10 0.07 -5.06
C PHE A 11 7.40 -0.45 -5.66
N GLU A 12 7.51 -0.52 -6.98
CA GLU A 12 8.77 -0.82 -7.66
C GLU A 12 9.80 0.29 -7.37
N ARG A 13 9.38 1.55 -7.49
CA ARG A 13 10.21 2.70 -7.08
C ARG A 13 10.62 2.64 -5.61
N ALA A 14 9.71 2.27 -4.72
CA ALA A 14 10.01 2.09 -3.30
C ALA A 14 11.07 1.00 -3.08
N ALA A 15 10.91 -0.16 -3.74
CA ALA A 15 11.87 -1.25 -3.65
C ALA A 15 13.25 -0.87 -4.22
N MET A 16 13.31 -0.14 -5.34
CA MET A 16 14.55 0.38 -5.91
C MET A 16 15.28 1.35 -4.96
N ALA A 17 14.53 2.07 -4.11
CA ALA A 17 15.08 2.93 -3.08
C ALA A 17 15.48 2.16 -1.78
N GLY A 18 15.33 0.83 -1.77
CA GLY A 18 15.60 0.00 -0.58
C GLY A 18 14.50 0.07 0.49
N GLU A 19 13.34 0.62 0.16
CA GLU A 19 12.25 0.87 1.10
C GLU A 19 11.28 -0.31 1.16
N THR A 20 10.89 -0.69 2.38
CA THR A 20 9.80 -1.66 2.58
C THR A 20 8.50 -0.90 2.84
N ALA A 21 7.75 -0.63 1.77
CA ALA A 21 6.49 0.12 1.86
C ALA A 21 5.29 -0.77 2.25
N VAL A 22 4.28 -0.14 2.85
CA VAL A 22 2.96 -0.72 3.16
C VAL A 22 1.87 0.13 2.52
N LEU A 23 0.79 -0.50 2.03
CA LEU A 23 -0.33 0.22 1.41
C LEU A 23 -1.33 0.65 2.48
N LEU A 24 -1.46 1.95 2.69
CA LEU A 24 -2.39 2.54 3.65
C LEU A 24 -3.70 2.96 2.97
N THR A 25 -4.84 2.60 3.56
CA THR A 25 -6.17 2.81 2.98
C THR A 25 -7.21 3.26 4.03
N GLY A 26 -8.38 3.69 3.58
CA GLY A 26 -9.55 3.86 4.45
C GLY A 26 -10.13 2.50 4.89
N PRO A 27 -10.70 2.39 6.11
CA PRO A 27 -11.21 1.12 6.65
C PRO A 27 -12.29 0.47 5.79
N ALA A 28 -13.20 1.27 5.20
CA ALA A 28 -14.31 0.79 4.39
C ALA A 28 -13.85 0.10 3.09
N ILE A 29 -12.79 0.61 2.46
CA ILE A 29 -12.34 0.12 1.15
C ILE A 29 -11.25 -0.96 1.25
N ARG A 30 -10.61 -1.09 2.42
CA ARG A 30 -9.49 -2.01 2.66
C ARG A 30 -9.71 -3.46 2.18
N PRO A 31 -10.84 -4.16 2.47
CA PRO A 31 -10.99 -5.55 2.03
C PRO A 31 -11.02 -5.67 0.50
N TYR A 32 -11.60 -4.69 -0.21
CA TYR A 32 -11.63 -4.67 -1.67
C TYR A 32 -10.26 -4.39 -2.27
N VAL A 33 -9.50 -3.46 -1.68
CA VAL A 33 -8.11 -3.20 -2.11
C VAL A 33 -7.26 -4.45 -1.87
N ARG A 34 -7.36 -5.10 -0.70
CA ARG A 34 -6.61 -6.31 -0.37
C ARG A 34 -6.86 -7.43 -1.38
N SER A 35 -8.13 -7.70 -1.73
CA SER A 35 -8.48 -8.78 -2.66
C SER A 35 -7.97 -8.56 -4.09
N ILE A 36 -7.71 -7.30 -4.46
CA ILE A 36 -7.07 -6.96 -5.73
C ILE A 36 -5.55 -7.12 -5.62
N ILE A 37 -4.94 -6.57 -4.57
CA ILE A 37 -3.48 -6.58 -4.36
C ILE A 37 -2.93 -8.01 -4.19
N GLU A 38 -3.61 -8.86 -3.44
CA GLU A 38 -3.13 -10.22 -3.16
C GLU A 38 -2.94 -11.08 -4.41
N ARG A 39 -3.68 -10.76 -5.49
CA ARG A 39 -3.60 -11.47 -6.78
C ARG A 39 -2.31 -11.22 -7.54
N PHE A 40 -1.63 -10.11 -7.29
CA PHE A 40 -0.39 -9.78 -8.01
C PHE A 40 0.79 -9.42 -7.11
N ARG A 41 0.55 -9.07 -5.84
CA ARG A 41 1.58 -8.78 -4.83
C ARG A 41 1.19 -9.38 -3.47
N GLY A 42 1.07 -10.71 -3.40
CA GLY A 42 0.61 -11.45 -2.22
C GLY A 42 1.35 -11.15 -0.90
N GLN A 43 2.59 -10.67 -0.96
CA GLN A 43 3.38 -10.29 0.22
C GLN A 43 3.20 -8.82 0.66
N THR A 44 2.53 -7.98 -0.12
CA THR A 44 2.34 -6.56 0.22
C THR A 44 1.29 -6.42 1.33
N THR A 45 1.68 -5.83 2.46
CA THR A 45 0.75 -5.51 3.54
C THR A 45 -0.19 -4.37 3.13
N VAL A 46 -1.49 -4.61 3.28
CA VAL A 46 -2.55 -3.60 3.09
C VAL A 46 -3.19 -3.33 4.45
N MET A 47 -3.13 -2.09 4.91
CA MET A 47 -3.59 -1.68 6.23
C MET A 47 -4.52 -0.47 6.19
N SER A 48 -5.36 -0.33 7.21
CA SER A 48 -6.20 0.85 7.42
C SER A 48 -5.44 1.94 8.17
N GLN A 49 -5.77 3.20 7.89
CA GLN A 49 -5.38 4.33 8.74
C GLN A 49 -5.74 4.12 10.22
N ASN A 50 -6.86 3.44 10.52
CA ASN A 50 -7.28 3.15 11.90
C ASN A 50 -6.37 2.13 12.62
N GLU A 51 -5.61 1.34 11.87
CA GLU A 51 -4.67 0.35 12.42
C GLU A 51 -3.31 0.98 12.77
N VAL A 52 -3.11 2.26 12.44
CA VAL A 52 -1.87 3.00 12.74
C VAL A 52 -1.94 3.56 14.16
N HIS A 53 -0.94 3.23 14.98
CA HIS A 53 -0.82 3.80 16.31
C HIS A 53 -0.66 5.33 16.24
N PRO A 54 -1.35 6.14 17.07
CA PRO A 54 -1.31 7.61 16.97
C PRO A 54 0.08 8.23 17.10
N ARG A 55 1.02 7.55 17.76
CA ARG A 55 2.42 7.98 17.91
C ARG A 55 3.35 7.51 16.79
N ALA A 56 2.86 6.72 15.85
CA ALA A 56 3.67 6.26 14.72
C ALA A 56 4.02 7.45 13.82
N ARG A 57 5.26 7.49 13.34
CA ARG A 57 5.69 8.48 12.35
C ARG A 57 5.64 7.84 10.98
N LEU A 58 4.79 8.38 10.11
CA LEU A 58 4.66 7.90 8.74
C LEU A 58 5.50 8.77 7.80
N ARG A 59 6.10 8.14 6.80
CA ARG A 59 6.70 8.83 5.65
C ARG A 59 5.98 8.36 4.39
N THR A 60 5.42 9.33 3.66
CA THR A 60 4.75 9.04 2.39
C THR A 60 5.80 8.74 1.32
N ILE A 61 5.74 7.54 0.73
CA ILE A 61 6.61 7.12 -0.37
C ILE A 61 6.01 7.48 -1.73
N GLY A 62 4.67 7.49 -1.82
CA GLY A 62 3.92 7.84 -3.01
C GLY A 62 2.42 7.84 -2.76
N GLN A 63 1.65 8.20 -3.77
CA GLN A 63 0.18 8.16 -3.76
C GLN A 63 -0.33 7.47 -5.03
N VAL A 64 -1.47 6.80 -4.92
CA VAL A 64 -2.13 6.05 -5.99
C VAL A 64 -3.60 6.42 -6.04
#